data_AF-A0A7S2I4C1-F1
#
_entry.id   AF-A0A7S2I4C1-F1
#
_cell.length_a   1.000
_cell.length_b   1.000
_cell.length_c   1.000
_cell.angle_alpha   90.00
_cell.angle_beta   90.00
_cell.angle_gamma   90.00
#
_symmetry.space_group_name_H-M   'P 1'
#
loop_
_entity.id
_entity.type
_entity.pdbx_description
1 polymer ?
#
loop_
_entity_poly.entity_id
_entity_poly.type
_entity_poly.pdbx_seq_one_letter_code
_entity_poly.pdbx_strand_id
1 'polypeptide(L)'
;KLLASVVQANAEGARILASHEDDDDDTTQSTTTTELFIKRIDASIYSHKKWADLRRTLLYARTEIRFYDEFLPLLRNKLECGWSIAPDVYLAECDLSGLIM
;
A
#
# COMPACT_ATOMS: atom_id res chain seq x y z
N LYS A 1 -14.51 -6.97 -1.15
CA LYS A 1 -15.26 -6.66 -2.40
C LYS A 1 -14.56 -5.53 -3.16
N LEU A 2 -14.27 -5.67 -4.46
CA LEU A 2 -13.72 -4.57 -5.29
C LEU A 2 -14.80 -3.50 -5.54
N LEU A 3 -14.46 -2.23 -5.34
CA LEU A 3 -15.34 -1.08 -5.55
C LEU A 3 -14.99 -0.31 -6.82
N ALA A 4 -13.70 -0.09 -7.04
CA ALA A 4 -13.20 0.60 -8.24
C ALA A 4 -11.75 0.20 -8.51
N SER A 5 -11.37 0.12 -9.78
CA SER A 5 -9.98 -0.03 -10.23
C SER A 5 -9.52 1.26 -10.90
N VAL A 6 -8.30 1.69 -10.57
CA VAL A 6 -7.64 2.84 -11.20
C VAL A 6 -6.33 2.33 -11.78
N VAL A 7 -6.15 2.46 -13.10
CA VAL A 7 -4.88 2.16 -13.74
C VAL A 7 -4.23 3.49 -14.08
N GLN A 8 -3.09 3.79 -13.46
CA GLN A 8 -2.32 4.99 -13.77
C GLN A 8 -0.91 4.58 -14.17
N ALA A 9 -0.59 4.83 -15.44
CA ALA A 9 0.61 4.32 -16.08
C ALA A 9 0.75 2.80 -15.92
N ASN A 10 1.63 2.33 -15.04
CA ASN A 10 1.93 0.91 -14.83
C ASN A 10 1.73 0.50 -13.36
N ALA A 11 1.07 1.35 -12.57
CA ALA A 11 0.63 1.03 -11.22
C ALA A 11 -0.88 0.76 -11.26
N GLU A 12 -1.29 -0.31 -10.61
CA GLU A 12 -2.69 -0.67 -10.42
C GLU A 12 -3.13 -0.24 -9.03
N GLY A 13 -4.17 0.58 -8.97
CA GLY A 13 -4.87 0.98 -7.76
C GLY A 13 -6.23 0.29 -7.69
N ALA A 14 -6.63 -0.14 -6.50
CA ALA A 14 -7.94 -0.74 -6.26
C ALA A 14 -8.54 -0.23 -4.95
N ARG A 15 -9.77 0.28 -5.00
CA ARG A 15 -10.59 0.51 -3.81
C ARG A 15 -11.32 -0.78 -3.48
N ILE A 16 -11.15 -1.29 -2.26
CA ILE A 16 -11.80 -2.50 -1.78
C ILE A 16 -12.59 -2.21 -0.50
N LEU A 17 -13.64 -2.99 -0.28
CA LEU A 17 -14.30 -3.12 1.00
C LEU A 17 -13.79 -4.41 1.67
N ALA A 18 -13.12 -4.29 2.80
CA ALA A 18 -12.65 -5.41 3.62
C ALA A 18 -13.61 -5.61 4.79
N SER A 19 -13.99 -6.85 5.05
CA SER A 19 -14.82 -7.23 6.18
C SER A 19 -13.92 -7.90 7.22
N HIS A 20 -14.01 -7.49 8.48
CA HIS A 20 -13.35 -8.16 9.59
C HIS A 20 -14.40 -8.55 10.63
N GLU A 21 -14.23 -9.75 11.19
CA GLU A 21 -15.03 -10.24 12.31
C GLU A 21 -14.31 -9.82 13.59
N ASP A 22 -14.92 -8.91 14.34
CA ASP A 22 -14.39 -8.54 15.65
C ASP A 22 -14.70 -9.70 16.62
N ASP A 23 -13.65 -10.40 17.04
CA ASP A 23 -13.70 -11.58 17.92
C ASP A 23 -13.85 -11.11 19.38
N ASP A 24 -14.79 -10.18 19.64
CA ASP A 24 -15.08 -9.68 20.98
C ASP A 24 -16.15 -10.58 21.62
N ASP A 25 -15.82 -11.10 22.80
CA ASP A 25 -16.48 -12.18 23.56
C ASP A 25 -17.82 -11.76 24.19
N ASP A 26 -18.72 -11.11 23.43
CA ASP A 26 -20.09 -10.87 23.88
C ASP A 26 -21.11 -10.87 22.73
N THR A 27 -21.64 -12.07 22.46
CA THR A 27 -22.98 -12.42 21.97
C THR A 27 -23.59 -11.71 20.73
N THR A 28 -22.86 -10.88 20.00
CA THR A 28 -23.30 -10.30 18.72
C THR A 28 -22.12 -10.14 17.77
N GLN A 29 -21.95 -11.08 16.83
CA GLN A 29 -20.98 -10.97 15.74
C GLN A 29 -21.33 -9.76 14.85
N SER A 30 -20.75 -8.60 15.13
CA SER A 30 -20.84 -7.44 14.24
C SER A 30 -19.72 -7.54 13.20
N THR A 31 -20.09 -7.83 11.95
CA THR A 31 -19.15 -7.74 10.83
C THR A 31 -18.88 -6.26 10.53
N THR A 32 -17.69 -5.78 10.88
CA THR A 32 -17.27 -4.41 10.57
C THR A 32 -16.70 -4.37 9.14
N THR A 33 -17.09 -3.38 8.35
CA THR A 33 -16.57 -3.20 6.98
C THR A 33 -15.78 -1.90 6.85
N THR A 34 -14.55 -2.02 6.34
CA THR A 34 -13.62 -0.91 6.17
C THR A 34 -13.27 -0.75 4.70
N GLU A 35 -13.30 0.48 4.21
CA GLU A 35 -12.86 0.79 2.86
C GLU A 35 -11.34 1.00 2.83
N LEU A 36 -10.64 0.29 1.94
CA LEU A 36 -9.19 0.35 1.79
C LEU A 36 -8.80 0.66 0.34
N PHE A 37 -7.64 1.29 0.17
CA PHE A 37 -7.01 1.48 -1.12
C PHE A 37 -5.74 0.62 -1.21
N ILE A 38 -5.65 -0.21 -2.24
CA ILE A 38 -4.49 -1.05 -2.54
C ILE A 38 -3.79 -0.47 -3.76
N LYS A 39 -2.47 -0.28 -3.66
CA LYS A 39 -1.60 0.07 -4.78
C LYS A 39 -0.64 -1.10 -5.03
N ARG A 40 -0.59 -1.60 -6.26
CA ARG A 40 0.31 -2.67 -6.68
C ARG A 40 1.14 -2.25 -7.88
N ILE A 41 2.43 -2.57 -7.82
CA ILE A 41 3.38 -2.38 -8.93
C ILE A 41 4.01 -3.75 -9.19
N ASP A 42 3.72 -4.34 -10.34
CA ASP A 42 4.31 -5.61 -10.75
C ASP A 42 5.47 -5.35 -11.71
N ALA A 43 6.66 -5.86 -11.37
CA ALA A 43 7.86 -5.71 -12.18
C ALA A 43 7.73 -6.37 -13.56
N SER A 44 6.95 -7.45 -13.69
CA SER A 44 6.77 -8.19 -14.94
C SER A 44 6.12 -7.33 -16.04
N ILE A 45 5.28 -6.36 -15.65
CA ILE A 45 4.65 -5.38 -16.55
C ILE A 45 5.71 -4.53 -17.27
N TYR A 46 6.90 -4.38 -16.70
CA TYR A 46 7.99 -3.57 -17.23
C TYR A 46 9.03 -4.38 -18.02
N SER A 47 8.81 -5.67 -18.26
CA SER A 47 9.74 -6.54 -19.01
C SER A 47 10.09 -6.01 -20.41
N HIS A 48 9.20 -5.24 -21.03
CA HIS A 48 9.41 -4.60 -22.34
C HIS A 48 10.24 -3.31 -22.28
N LYS A 49 10.51 -2.77 -21.09
CA LYS A 49 11.25 -1.51 -20.91
C LYS A 49 12.75 -1.75 -20.74
N LYS A 50 13.54 -0.71 -21.03
CA LYS A 50 14.98 -0.73 -20.76
C LYS A 50 15.22 -0.93 -19.26
N TRP A 51 16.23 -1.76 -18.95
CA TRP A 51 16.62 -2.05 -17.57
C TRP A 51 16.79 -0.81 -16.69
N ALA A 52 17.39 0.26 -17.22
CA ALA A 52 17.60 1.50 -16.47
C ALA A 52 16.29 2.15 -16.01
N ASP A 53 15.22 2.09 -16.81
CA ASP A 53 13.91 2.66 -16.48
C ASP A 53 13.14 1.76 -15.51
N LEU A 54 13.25 0.45 -15.68
CA LEU A 54 12.73 -0.54 -14.73
C LEU A 54 13.36 -0.34 -13.35
N ARG A 55 14.70 -0.33 -13.28
CA ARG A 55 15.45 -0.10 -12.05
C ARG A 55 15.03 1.21 -11.37
N ARG A 56 14.89 2.30 -12.12
CA ARG A 56 14.42 3.59 -11.57
C ARG A 56 13.04 3.48 -10.94
N THR A 57 12.12 2.79 -11.63
CA THR A 57 10.74 2.60 -11.14
C THR A 57 10.69 1.77 -9.86
N LEU A 58 11.45 0.66 -9.80
CA LEU A 58 11.52 -0.19 -8.61
C LEU A 58 12.15 0.54 -7.42
N LEU A 59 13.17 1.38 -7.68
CA LEU A 59 13.77 2.22 -6.63
C LEU A 59 12.77 3.25 -6.07
N TYR A 60 11.91 3.83 -6.91
CA TYR A 60 10.85 4.71 -6.43
C TYR A 60 9.82 3.97 -5.58
N ALA A 61 9.38 2.79 -6.02
CA ALA A 61 8.46 1.96 -5.24
C ALA A 61 9.06 1.60 -3.87
N ARG A 62 10.33 1.16 -3.83
CA ARG A 62 11.05 0.89 -2.58
C ARG A 62 11.15 2.10 -1.67
N THR A 63 11.38 3.29 -2.25
CA THR A 63 11.48 4.54 -1.48
C THR A 63 10.13 4.95 -0.89
N GLU A 64 9.05 4.74 -1.62
CA GLU A 64 7.68 4.98 -1.15
C GLU A 64 7.31 4.06 0.02
N ILE A 65 7.65 2.78 -0.06
CA ILE A 65 7.42 1.81 1.03
C ILE A 65 8.21 2.21 2.27
N ARG A 66 9.49 2.54 2.09
CA ARG A 66 10.33 3.05 3.17
C ARG A 66 9.76 4.32 3.81
N PHE A 67 9.15 5.21 3.03
CA PHE A 67 8.46 6.38 3.55
C PHE A 67 7.32 5.98 4.50
N TYR A 68 6.48 5.02 4.12
CA TYR A 68 5.36 4.56 4.93
C TYR A 68 5.81 3.81 6.20
N ASP A 69 6.86 3.00 6.12
CA ASP A 69 7.33 2.19 7.26
C ASP A 69 8.20 3.00 8.24
N GLU A 70 9.13 3.81 7.74
CA GLU A 70 10.12 4.48 8.60
C GLU A 70 9.75 5.93 8.89
N PHE A 71 9.36 6.70 7.87
CA PHE A 71 9.28 8.16 8.00
C PHE A 71 7.90 8.64 8.46
N LEU A 72 6.82 8.04 7.96
CA LEU A 72 5.47 8.43 8.29
C LEU A 72 5.17 8.28 9.80
N PRO A 73 5.56 7.18 10.48
CA PRO A 73 5.35 7.06 11.93
C PRO A 73 6.17 8.08 12.72
N LEU A 74 7.42 8.34 12.32
CA LEU A 74 8.26 9.36 12.96
C LEU A 74 7.67 10.77 12.83
N LEU A 75 7.08 11.08 11.68
CA LEU A 75 6.41 12.37 11.45
C LEU A 75 5.12 12.47 12.27
N ARG A 76 4.31 11.40 12.31
CA ARG A 76 3.09 11.33 13.13
C ARG A 76 3.40 11.54 14.62
N ASN A 77 4.45 10.90 15.13
CA ASN A 77 4.84 11.02 16.55
C ASN A 77 5.37 12.41 16.93
N LYS A 78 5.89 13.17 15.97
CA LYS A 78 6.38 14.54 16.18
C LYS A 78 5.29 15.60 16.11
N LEU A 79 4.16 15.27 15.49
CA LEU A 79 3.04 16.20 15.33
C LEU A 79 2.08 15.99 16.51
N GLU A 80 1.98 17.00 17.38
CA GLU A 80 1.05 16.98 18.52
C GLU A 80 -0.42 17.01 18.08
N CYS A 81 -0.70 17.52 16.88
CA CYS A 81 -2.02 17.47 16.26
C CYS A 81 -2.08 16.34 15.22
N GLY A 82 -3.17 15.57 15.27
CA GLY A 82 -3.40 14.45 14.35
C GLY A 82 -3.20 14.87 12.90
N TRP A 83 -2.37 14.13 12.17
CA TRP A 83 -2.03 14.47 10.79
C TRP A 83 -3.11 13.93 9.85
N SER A 84 -4.25 14.63 9.76
CA SER A 84 -5.46 14.16 9.07
C SER A 84 -5.30 13.87 7.57
N ILE A 85 -4.28 14.45 6.94
CA ILE A 85 -3.96 14.19 5.52
C ILE A 85 -3.10 12.93 5.32
N ALA A 86 -2.43 12.45 6.37
CA ALA A 86 -1.59 11.26 6.29
C ALA A 86 -2.47 10.01 6.22
N PRO A 87 -2.29 9.13 5.23
CA PRO A 87 -3.07 7.91 5.13
C PRO A 87 -2.74 6.98 6.30
N ASP A 88 -3.74 6.26 6.79
CA ASP A 88 -3.51 5.10 7.65
C ASP A 88 -3.00 3.96 6.78
N VAL A 89 -1.75 3.58 7.03
CA VAL A 89 -1.06 2.53 6.27
C VAL A 89 -1.10 1.25 7.10
N TYR A 90 -1.85 0.27 6.61
CA TYR A 90 -1.99 -1.04 7.26
C TYR A 90 -0.90 -2.01 6.81
N LEU A 91 -0.41 -1.85 5.57
CA LEU A 91 0.63 -2.69 4.99
C LEU A 91 1.38 -1.92 3.89
N ALA A 92 2.70 -2.00 3.91
CA ALA A 92 3.56 -1.59 2.82
C ALA A 92 4.69 -2.62 2.69
N GLU A 93 4.82 -3.25 1.52
CA GLU A 93 5.79 -4.33 1.31
C GLU A 93 6.46 -4.20 -0.05
N CYS A 94 7.78 -4.42 -0.08
CA CYS A 94 8.59 -4.43 -1.29
C CYS A 94 9.33 -5.76 -1.40
N ASP A 95 8.97 -6.58 -2.38
CA ASP A 95 9.78 -7.73 -2.75
C ASP A 95 10.47 -7.48 -4.09
N LEU A 96 11.80 -7.36 -4.04
CA LEU A 96 12.67 -7.25 -5.22
C LEU A 96 13.57 -8.49 -5.36
N SER A 97 13.27 -9.57 -4.64
CA SER A 97 14.00 -10.82 -4.71
C SER A 97 13.98 -11.35 -6.14
N GLY A 98 15.13 -11.78 -6.65
CA GLY A 98 15.27 -12.28 -8.02
C GLY A 98 15.33 -11.22 -9.12
N LEU A 99 15.11 -9.93 -8.81
CA LEU A 99 15.28 -8.81 -9.77
C LEU A 99 16.65 -8.15 -9.69
N ILE A 100 17.33 -8.22 -8.54
CA ILE A 100 18.69 -7.71 -8.35
C ILE A 100 19.64 -8.91 -8.36
N MET A 101 20.35 -9.08 -9.48
CA MET A 101 21.52 -9.97 -9.62
C MET A 101 22.80 -9.14 -9.57
#